data_AF-A0A7I9Y424-F1
#
_entry.id   AF-A0A7I9Y424-F1
#
_cell.length_a   1.000
_cell.length_b   1.000
_cell.length_c   1.000
_cell.angle_alpha   90.00
_cell.angle_beta   90.00
_cell.angle_gamma   90.00
#
_symmetry.space_group_name_H-M   'P 1'
#
loop_
_entity.id
_entity.type
_entity.pdbx_description
1 polymer ?
#
loop_
_entity_poly.entity_id
_entity_poly.type
_entity_poly.pdbx_seq_one_letter_code
_entity_poly.pdbx_strand_id
1 'polypeptide(L)'
;MCEHRQIRYTGREDMISLSAWLRRNMVPLALTPGSEDAGIDIAARIDACYRCVDLPPDDEIVIDRARVREANRSVVTLATIDPIACRLGEMGKGLNRDRLRLLARHGDIRPVGADSDTGTKFYRLGDVLHAHFARNRRGAK
;
A
#
# COMPACT_ATOMS: atom_id res chain seq x y z
N MET A 1 31.53 -16.68 5.66
CA MET A 1 31.18 -15.24 5.77
C MET A 1 31.85 -14.54 6.96
N CYS A 2 31.60 -14.91 8.22
CA CYS A 2 32.16 -14.19 9.39
C CYS A 2 33.66 -14.42 9.66
N GLU A 3 34.26 -15.51 9.17
CA GLU A 3 35.66 -15.86 9.45
C GLU A 3 36.67 -14.99 8.69
N HIS A 4 36.30 -14.47 7.53
CA HIS A 4 37.24 -13.77 6.63
C HIS A 4 37.63 -12.36 7.12
N ARG A 5 36.88 -11.78 8.07
CA ARG A 5 37.15 -10.45 8.66
C ARG A 5 37.21 -10.45 10.19
N GLN A 6 37.28 -11.61 10.83
CA GLN A 6 37.24 -11.75 12.31
C GLN A 6 36.00 -11.09 12.97
N ILE A 7 34.90 -10.93 12.23
CA ILE A 7 33.67 -10.33 12.74
C ILE A 7 32.92 -11.40 13.53
N ARG A 8 33.24 -11.55 14.81
CA ARG A 8 32.58 -12.48 15.72
C ARG A 8 31.38 -11.81 16.38
N TYR A 9 30.25 -12.50 16.36
CA TYR A 9 29.12 -12.14 17.21
C TYR A 9 29.42 -12.63 18.63
N THR A 10 29.51 -11.71 19.59
CA THR A 10 29.69 -12.00 21.03
C THR A 10 28.48 -11.55 21.86
N GLY A 11 27.38 -11.17 21.20
CA GLY A 11 26.15 -10.73 21.85
C GLY A 11 25.29 -11.89 22.34
N ARG A 12 24.15 -11.56 22.95
CA ARG A 12 23.15 -12.55 23.41
C ARG A 12 22.42 -13.20 22.23
N GLU A 13 22.01 -14.46 22.37
CA GLU A 13 21.24 -15.19 21.36
C GLU A 13 19.75 -14.77 21.34
N ASP A 14 19.50 -13.46 21.27
CA ASP A 14 18.17 -12.90 21.14
C ASP A 14 18.04 -12.09 19.84
N MET A 15 16.82 -12.06 19.30
CA MET A 15 16.53 -11.48 17.98
C MET A 15 16.83 -9.96 17.93
N ILE A 16 16.74 -9.26 19.07
CA ILE A 16 16.99 -7.82 19.16
C ILE A 16 18.49 -7.55 19.08
N SER A 17 19.28 -8.27 19.88
CA SER A 17 20.75 -8.17 19.89
C SER A 17 21.34 -8.57 18.53
N LEU A 18 20.80 -9.63 17.92
CA LEU A 18 21.26 -10.11 16.61
C LEU A 18 20.92 -9.12 15.48
N SER A 19 19.69 -8.60 15.45
CA SER A 19 19.28 -7.61 14.42
C SER A 19 20.05 -6.30 14.53
N ALA A 20 20.29 -5.82 15.76
CA ALA A 20 21.12 -4.63 16.00
C ALA A 20 22.57 -4.84 15.53
N TRP A 21 23.15 -6.01 15.78
CA TRP A 21 24.49 -6.35 15.32
C TRP A 21 24.58 -6.48 13.80
N LEU A 22 23.61 -7.14 13.16
CA LEU A 22 23.54 -7.26 11.69
C LEU A 22 23.47 -5.88 11.05
N ARG A 23 22.60 -5.00 11.57
CA ARG A 23 22.47 -3.62 11.09
C ARG A 23 23.78 -2.85 11.22
N ARG A 24 24.49 -3.00 12.34
CA ARG A 24 25.79 -2.34 12.57
C ARG A 24 26.90 -2.85 11.65
N ASN A 25 26.86 -4.12 11.25
CA ASN A 25 27.90 -4.77 10.45
C ASN A 25 27.51 -4.99 8.98
N MET A 26 26.40 -4.41 8.52
CA MET A 26 25.85 -4.62 7.18
C MET A 26 26.85 -4.29 6.06
N VAL A 27 27.53 -3.14 6.16
CA VAL A 27 28.51 -2.71 5.14
C VAL A 27 29.75 -3.61 5.11
N PRO A 28 30.40 -3.93 6.25
CA PRO A 28 31.47 -4.93 6.28
C PRO A 28 31.08 -6.31 5.72
N LEU A 29 29.86 -6.77 6.01
CA LEU A 29 29.36 -8.07 5.54
C LEU A 29 29.15 -8.07 4.01
N ALA A 30 28.65 -6.97 3.45
CA ALA A 30 28.48 -6.79 2.00
C ALA A 30 29.81 -6.68 1.22
N LEU A 31 30.93 -6.45 1.91
CA LEU A 31 32.27 -6.38 1.31
C LEU A 31 33.07 -7.69 1.51
N THR A 32 32.39 -8.76 1.95
CA THR A 32 33.01 -10.07 2.14
C THR A 32 32.83 -10.90 0.87
N PRO A 33 33.88 -11.61 0.39
CA PRO A 33 33.74 -12.53 -0.74
C PRO A 33 32.62 -13.56 -0.48
N GLY A 34 31.76 -13.81 -1.47
CA GLY A 34 30.58 -14.66 -1.32
C GLY A 34 29.35 -13.95 -0.73
N SER A 35 29.40 -12.62 -0.57
CA SER A 35 28.23 -11.83 -0.14
C SER A 35 27.22 -11.61 -1.25
N GLU A 36 27.66 -11.71 -2.49
CA GLU A 36 26.86 -11.68 -3.70
C GLU A 36 25.73 -12.74 -3.68
N ASP A 37 26.02 -13.94 -3.18
CA ASP A 37 25.07 -15.05 -3.13
C ASP A 37 24.34 -15.14 -1.78
N ALA A 38 24.89 -14.51 -0.73
CA ALA A 38 24.38 -14.64 0.64
C ALA A 38 22.90 -14.21 0.78
N GLY A 39 22.47 -13.18 0.04
CA GLY A 39 21.08 -12.75 0.04
C GLY A 39 20.14 -13.81 -0.57
N ILE A 40 20.55 -14.42 -1.67
CA ILE A 40 19.81 -15.46 -2.38
C ILE A 40 19.70 -16.71 -1.50
N ASP A 41 20.79 -17.12 -0.86
CA ASP A 41 20.84 -18.29 0.02
C ASP A 41 19.95 -18.12 1.26
N ILE A 42 19.97 -16.94 1.87
CA ILE A 42 19.10 -16.61 3.02
C ILE A 42 17.63 -16.66 2.60
N ALA A 43 17.29 -16.04 1.47
CA ALA A 43 15.92 -16.06 0.94
C ALA A 43 15.46 -17.49 0.64
N ALA A 44 16.29 -18.29 -0.03
CA ALA A 44 15.99 -19.69 -0.33
C ALA A 44 15.77 -20.53 0.94
N ARG A 45 16.53 -20.26 2.01
CA ARG A 45 16.35 -20.94 3.30
C ARG A 45 15.07 -20.51 4.00
N ILE A 46 14.74 -19.22 3.95
CA ILE A 46 13.47 -18.69 4.48
C ILE A 46 12.30 -19.33 3.73
N ASP A 47 12.33 -19.35 2.40
CA ASP A 47 11.31 -19.99 1.57
C ASP A 47 11.17 -21.48 1.88
N ALA A 48 12.28 -22.19 2.11
CA ALA A 48 12.24 -23.59 2.52
C ALA A 48 11.54 -23.76 3.88
N CYS A 49 11.75 -22.85 4.83
CA CYS A 49 11.01 -22.85 6.10
C CYS A 49 9.52 -22.58 5.88
N TYR A 50 9.16 -21.59 5.06
CA TYR A 50 7.76 -21.29 4.72
C TYR A 50 7.05 -22.48 4.08
N ARG A 51 7.71 -23.25 3.21
CA ARG A 51 7.14 -24.46 2.59
C ARG A 51 6.91 -25.61 3.57
N CYS A 52 7.67 -25.67 4.66
CA CYS A 52 7.55 -26.72 5.66
C CYS A 52 6.49 -26.41 6.72
N VAL A 53 6.07 -25.15 6.83
CA VAL A 53 5.05 -24.72 7.80
C VAL A 53 3.72 -24.60 7.07
N ASP A 54 2.65 -25.15 7.65
CA ASP A 54 1.29 -24.98 7.15
C ASP A 54 0.79 -23.57 7.50
N LEU A 55 1.29 -22.56 6.77
CA LEU A 55 0.78 -21.21 6.88
C LEU A 55 -0.53 -21.09 6.10
N PRO A 56 -1.52 -20.34 6.61
CA PRO A 56 -2.62 -19.90 5.76
C PRO A 56 -2.02 -19.18 4.54
N PRO A 57 -2.62 -19.34 3.34
CA PRO A 57 -2.10 -18.74 2.13
C PRO A 57 -1.87 -17.25 2.36
N ASP A 58 -0.71 -16.75 1.95
CA ASP A 58 -0.42 -15.32 1.96
C ASP A 58 -1.60 -14.60 1.30
N ASP A 59 -2.12 -13.56 1.96
CA ASP A 59 -3.07 -12.64 1.34
C ASP A 59 -2.33 -11.94 0.20
N GLU A 60 -2.22 -12.61 -0.95
CA GLU A 60 -1.91 -11.94 -2.20
C GLU A 60 -2.92 -10.80 -2.30
N ILE A 61 -2.42 -9.56 -2.42
CA ILE A 61 -3.24 -8.43 -2.81
C ILE A 61 -3.59 -8.65 -4.29
N VAL A 62 -4.41 -9.65 -4.56
CA VAL A 62 -5.10 -9.84 -5.82
C VAL A 62 -6.11 -8.70 -5.84
N ILE A 63 -5.85 -7.72 -6.70
CA ILE A 63 -6.84 -6.73 -7.09
C ILE A 63 -7.90 -7.48 -7.90
N ASP A 64 -8.76 -8.22 -7.19
CA ASP A 64 -9.87 -8.94 -7.78
C ASP A 64 -10.81 -7.89 -8.38
N ARG A 65 -11.16 -8.04 -9.66
CA ARG A 65 -12.10 -7.16 -10.34
C ARG A 65 -13.45 -7.13 -9.61
N ALA A 66 -13.81 -8.17 -8.84
CA ALA A 66 -14.97 -8.17 -7.95
C ALA A 66 -14.75 -7.26 -6.72
N ARG A 67 -13.59 -7.30 -6.06
CA ARG A 67 -13.22 -6.35 -4.98
C ARG A 67 -13.10 -4.91 -5.48
N VAL A 68 -12.62 -4.68 -6.71
CA VAL A 68 -12.65 -3.34 -7.35
C VAL A 68 -14.08 -2.88 -7.63
N ARG A 69 -14.96 -3.79 -8.09
CA ARG A 69 -16.39 -3.48 -8.25
C ARG A 69 -17.08 -3.23 -6.91
N GLU A 70 -16.66 -3.90 -5.85
CA GLU A 70 -17.15 -3.69 -4.49
C GLU A 70 -16.65 -2.36 -3.91
N ALA A 71 -15.36 -2.04 -4.06
CA ALA A 71 -14.80 -0.74 -3.70
C ALA A 71 -15.40 0.42 -4.53
N ASN A 72 -15.76 0.19 -5.80
CA ASN A 72 -16.48 1.15 -6.62
C ASN A 72 -17.92 1.38 -6.15
N ARG A 73 -18.50 0.43 -5.40
CA ARG A 73 -19.81 0.58 -4.75
C ARG A 73 -19.73 1.28 -3.39
N SER A 74 -18.53 1.49 -2.87
CA SER A 74 -18.33 2.23 -1.62
C SER A 74 -18.89 3.64 -1.73
N VAL A 75 -19.70 4.00 -0.74
CA VAL A 75 -20.33 5.30 -0.62
C VAL A 75 -19.38 6.24 0.10
N VAL A 76 -19.12 7.39 -0.50
CA VAL A 76 -18.23 8.43 0.03
C VAL A 76 -18.99 9.73 0.25
N THR A 77 -18.65 10.41 1.33
CA THR A 77 -19.12 11.75 1.65
C THR A 77 -17.99 12.76 1.44
N LEU A 78 -18.33 14.04 1.49
CA LEU A 78 -17.37 15.14 1.45
C LEU A 78 -16.33 15.09 2.57
N ALA A 79 -16.66 14.51 3.73
CA ALA A 79 -15.72 14.40 4.86
C ALA A 79 -14.76 13.22 4.70
N THR A 80 -15.21 12.13 4.06
CA THR A 80 -14.43 10.89 3.93
C THR A 80 -13.57 10.85 2.67
N ILE A 81 -13.76 11.78 1.72
CA ILE A 81 -13.07 11.70 0.42
C ILE A 81 -11.57 11.93 0.52
N ASP A 82 -11.11 12.84 1.39
CA ASP A 82 -9.70 13.17 1.55
C ASP A 82 -8.87 11.96 2.07
N PRO A 83 -9.25 11.27 3.17
CA PRO A 83 -8.50 10.10 3.63
C PRO A 83 -8.58 8.93 2.64
N ILE A 84 -9.68 8.78 1.90
CA ILE A 84 -9.82 7.73 0.88
C ILE A 84 -8.91 8.03 -0.32
N ALA A 85 -8.85 9.29 -0.77
CA ALA A 85 -7.98 9.72 -1.86
C ALA A 85 -6.50 9.47 -1.54
N CYS A 86 -6.06 9.76 -0.31
CA CYS A 86 -4.70 9.46 0.14
C CYS A 86 -4.39 7.96 0.07
N ARG A 87 -5.34 7.09 0.42
CA ARG A 87 -5.17 5.62 0.36
C ARG A 87 -5.18 5.07 -1.07
N LEU A 88 -5.78 5.79 -2.03
CA LEU A 88 -5.80 5.42 -3.45
C LEU A 88 -4.51 5.78 -4.20
N GLY A 89 -3.58 6.51 -3.58
CA GLY A 89 -2.30 6.86 -4.18
C GLY A 89 -2.45 7.71 -5.46
N GLU A 90 -1.74 7.34 -6.52
CA GLU A 90 -1.75 8.09 -7.80
C GLU A 90 -3.15 8.18 -8.44
N MET A 91 -4.04 7.22 -8.20
CA MET A 91 -5.42 7.28 -8.70
C MET A 91 -6.27 8.36 -8.00
N GLY A 92 -5.96 8.67 -6.74
CA GLY A 92 -6.62 9.71 -5.95
C GLY A 92 -5.97 11.09 -6.06
N LYS A 93 -4.92 11.23 -6.89
CA LYS A 93 -4.13 12.47 -6.95
C LYS A 93 -4.98 13.66 -7.40
N GLY A 94 -5.00 14.70 -6.57
CA GLY A 94 -5.82 15.90 -6.78
C GLY A 94 -7.32 15.71 -6.54
N LEU A 95 -7.75 14.57 -6.01
CA LEU A 95 -9.10 14.36 -5.51
C LEU A 95 -9.16 14.82 -4.06
N ASN A 96 -9.97 15.85 -3.79
CA ASN A 96 -10.18 16.38 -2.45
C ASN A 96 -11.64 16.85 -2.29
N ARG A 97 -12.00 17.31 -1.09
CA ARG A 97 -13.35 17.83 -0.80
C ARG A 97 -13.83 18.92 -1.77
N ASP A 98 -12.97 19.87 -2.12
CA ASP A 98 -13.33 20.98 -3.01
C ASP A 98 -13.55 20.51 -4.44
N ARG A 99 -12.73 19.56 -4.91
CA ARG A 99 -12.89 18.87 -6.18
C ARG A 99 -14.23 18.12 -6.23
N LEU A 100 -14.56 17.38 -5.18
CA LEU A 100 -15.83 16.65 -5.08
C LEU A 100 -17.03 17.61 -5.09
N ARG A 101 -16.94 18.74 -4.38
CA ARG A 101 -17.96 19.81 -4.40
C ARG A 101 -18.10 20.43 -5.80
N LEU A 102 -17.01 20.68 -6.50
CA LEU A 102 -17.00 21.17 -7.87
C LEU A 102 -17.69 20.19 -8.83
N LEU A 103 -17.36 18.90 -8.75
CA LEU A 103 -17.98 17.85 -9.56
C LEU A 103 -19.49 17.78 -9.31
N ALA A 104 -19.91 17.86 -8.05
CA ALA A 104 -21.34 17.89 -7.69
C ALA A 104 -22.04 19.15 -8.21
N ARG A 105 -21.39 20.32 -8.13
CA ARG A 105 -21.94 21.59 -8.62
C ARG A 105 -22.10 21.61 -10.15
N HIS A 106 -21.17 20.99 -10.87
CA HIS A 106 -21.22 20.88 -12.33
C HIS A 106 -22.18 19.79 -12.82
N GLY A 107 -22.77 18.99 -11.92
CA GLY A 107 -23.69 17.92 -12.26
C GLY A 107 -23.00 16.68 -12.85
N ASP A 108 -21.67 16.60 -12.75
CA ASP A 108 -20.87 15.47 -13.27
C ASP A 108 -21.07 14.19 -12.42
N ILE A 109 -21.54 14.34 -11.19
CA ILE A 109 -21.86 13.26 -10.25
C ILE A 109 -23.23 13.48 -9.62
N ARG A 110 -23.96 12.39 -9.36
CA ARG A 110 -25.26 12.44 -8.69
C ARG A 110 -25.16 11.81 -7.30
N PRO A 111 -25.77 12.44 -6.27
CA PRO A 111 -25.84 11.82 -4.96
C PRO A 111 -26.76 10.60 -5.02
N VAL A 112 -26.34 9.50 -4.40
CA VAL A 112 -27.11 8.25 -4.29
C VAL A 112 -28.13 8.33 -3.17
N GLY A 113 -27.87 9.19 -2.19
CA GLY A 113 -28.80 9.50 -1.11
C GLY A 113 -28.31 10.73 -0.36
N ALA A 114 -29.14 11.21 0.55
CA ALA A 114 -28.75 12.16 1.57
C ALA A 114 -29.19 11.61 2.91
N ASP A 115 -28.35 11.79 3.92
CA ASP A 115 -28.75 11.57 5.30
C ASP A 115 -29.82 12.61 5.66
N SER A 116 -30.98 12.15 6.13
CA SER A 116 -32.11 13.00 6.50
C SER A 116 -31.82 13.87 7.72
N ASP A 117 -30.91 13.42 8.59
CA ASP A 117 -30.65 14.08 9.87
C ASP A 117 -29.54 15.12 9.76
N THR A 118 -28.52 14.84 8.94
CA THR A 118 -27.34 15.73 8.77
C THR A 118 -27.32 16.48 7.44
N GLY A 119 -28.18 16.10 6.48
CA GLY A 119 -28.15 16.62 5.11
C GLY A 119 -26.91 16.18 4.31
N THR A 120 -26.14 15.22 4.82
CA THR A 120 -24.90 14.77 4.20
C THR A 120 -25.21 14.00 2.92
N LYS A 121 -24.70 14.50 1.79
CA LYS A 121 -24.87 13.84 0.49
C LYS A 121 -23.86 12.71 0.32
N PHE A 122 -24.39 11.56 -0.08
CA PHE A 122 -23.66 10.34 -0.35
C PHE A 122 -23.39 10.18 -1.84
N TYR A 123 -22.14 9.94 -2.23
CA TYR A 123 -21.74 9.74 -3.62
C TYR A 123 -21.09 8.37 -3.79
N ARG A 124 -21.23 7.75 -4.97
CA ARG A 124 -20.48 6.52 -5.26
C ARG A 124 -19.04 6.85 -5.62
N LEU A 125 -18.09 6.16 -4.99
CA LEU A 125 -16.67 6.36 -5.27
C LEU A 125 -16.33 6.14 -6.75
N GLY A 126 -16.94 5.12 -7.39
CA GLY A 126 -16.74 4.85 -8.81
C GLY A 126 -17.14 6.02 -9.72
N ASP A 127 -18.29 6.66 -9.46
CA ASP A 127 -18.78 7.80 -10.24
C ASP A 127 -17.89 9.03 -10.05
N VAL A 128 -17.42 9.24 -8.81
CA VAL A 128 -16.49 10.32 -8.45
C VAL A 128 -15.15 10.16 -9.17
N LEU A 129 -14.56 8.96 -9.14
CA LEU A 129 -13.30 8.68 -9.82
C LEU A 129 -13.44 8.83 -11.33
N HIS A 130 -14.52 8.30 -11.92
CA HIS A 130 -14.78 8.42 -13.35
C HIS A 130 -14.88 9.90 -13.79
N ALA A 131 -15.67 10.71 -13.08
CA ALA A 131 -15.82 12.14 -13.35
C ALA A 131 -14.49 12.90 -13.16
N HIS A 132 -13.72 12.56 -12.12
CA HIS A 132 -12.41 13.14 -11.86
C HIS A 132 -11.43 12.91 -13.01
N PHE A 133 -11.32 11.67 -13.50
CA PHE A 133 -10.45 11.32 -14.63
C PHE A 133 -10.93 11.92 -15.95
N ALA A 134 -12.24 11.95 -16.19
CA ALA A 134 -12.82 12.54 -17.40
C ALA A 134 -12.48 14.05 -17.52
N ARG A 135 -12.51 14.79 -16.41
CA ARG A 135 -12.13 16.22 -16.40
C ARG A 135 -10.63 16.45 -16.47
N ASN A 136 -9.82 15.63 -15.79
CA ASN A 136 -8.36 15.74 -15.92
C ASN A 136 -7.89 15.51 -17.36
N ARG A 137 -8.50 14.55 -18.08
CA ARG A 137 -8.20 14.34 -19.50
C ARG A 137 -8.63 15.50 -20.41
N ARG A 138 -9.69 16.24 -20.05
CA ARG A 138 -10.17 17.41 -20.79
C ARG A 138 -9.34 18.68 -20.56
N GLY A 139 -8.72 18.82 -19.38
CA GLY A 139 -7.84 19.95 -19.06
C GLY A 139 -6.38 19.76 -19.50
N ALA A 140 -6.01 18.57 -20.00
CA ALA A 140 -4.67 18.24 -20.48
C ALA A 140 -4.49 18.46 -22.00
N LYS A 141 -5.39 19.20 -22.63
CA LYS A 141 -5.37 19.55 -24.05
C LYS A 141 -5.32 21.06 -24.18
#